data_AF-A0A0D0GR26-F1
#
_entry.id   AF-A0A0D0GR26-F1
#
_cell.length_a   1.000
_cell.length_b   1.000
_cell.length_c   1.000
_cell.angle_alpha   90.00
_cell.angle_beta   90.00
_cell.angle_gamma   90.00
#
_symmetry.space_group_name_H-M   'P 1'
#
loop_
_entity.id
_entity.type
_entity.pdbx_description
1 polymer ?
#
loop_
_entity_poly.entity_id
_entity_poly.type
_entity_poly.pdbx_seq_one_letter_code
_entity_poly.pdbx_strand_id
1 'polypeptide(L)'
;MSALQQILSKKTDKELLFYINNIDKHTDEAVRLALAELRKRNVELPDQIELDIEAGFKIRAIRVLEKKKEIWTENVEEYLEAPEYYTKRAIYAFSILFSILIGTFMIASNRKTAGKEIWSVILFGILYIGLAPFVMAFIHLDKVPYWYIANSAGTLIMYELFWNRDFGKDIKYRTKSIWLPSVFGLILFVFFLNKDNNTQE
;
A
#
# COMPACT_ATOMS: atom_id res chain seq x y z
N MET A 1 -6.58 -20.57 25.14
CA MET A 1 -7.82 -19.93 24.65
C MET A 1 -7.52 -18.47 24.34
N SER A 2 -7.95 -17.96 23.17
CA SER A 2 -7.78 -16.53 22.84
C SER A 2 -8.74 -15.66 23.65
N ALA A 3 -8.43 -14.37 23.81
CA ALA A 3 -9.32 -13.43 24.51
C ALA A 3 -10.69 -13.34 23.83
N LEU A 4 -10.73 -13.38 22.49
CA LEU A 4 -11.95 -13.41 21.70
C LEU A 4 -12.78 -14.68 21.97
N GLN A 5 -12.13 -15.83 22.07
CA GLN A 5 -12.80 -17.10 22.40
C GLN A 5 -13.45 -17.07 23.79
N GLN A 6 -12.79 -16.47 24.79
CA GLN A 6 -13.35 -16.30 26.14
C GLN A 6 -14.58 -15.37 26.17
N ILE A 7 -14.59 -14.34 25.32
CA ILE A 7 -15.74 -13.44 25.17
C ILE A 7 -16.90 -14.20 24.53
N LEU A 8 -16.65 -14.92 23.44
CA LEU A 8 -17.67 -15.67 22.72
C LEU A 8 -18.25 -16.82 23.56
N SER A 9 -17.45 -17.50 24.37
CA SER A 9 -17.94 -18.56 25.25
C SER A 9 -18.91 -18.05 26.33
N LYS A 10 -18.90 -16.75 26.64
CA LYS A 10 -19.85 -16.13 27.59
C LYS A 10 -21.14 -15.65 26.92
N LYS A 11 -21.22 -15.65 25.59
CA LYS A 11 -22.41 -15.24 24.85
C LYS A 11 -23.49 -16.31 24.85
N THR A 12 -24.73 -15.87 24.74
CA THR A 12 -25.90 -16.74 24.55
C THR A 12 -25.92 -17.34 23.14
N ASP A 13 -26.66 -18.43 22.95
CA ASP A 13 -26.75 -19.08 21.63
C ASP A 13 -27.38 -18.15 20.58
N LYS A 14 -28.37 -17.34 20.97
CA LYS A 14 -28.95 -16.30 20.10
C LYS A 14 -27.91 -15.28 19.65
N GLU A 15 -27.05 -14.83 20.56
CA GLU A 15 -25.96 -13.92 20.22
C GLU A 15 -24.95 -14.60 19.30
N LEU A 16 -24.58 -15.86 19.54
CA LEU A 16 -23.65 -16.58 18.66
C LEU A 16 -24.25 -16.83 17.27
N LEU A 17 -25.55 -17.13 17.19
CA LEU A 17 -26.28 -17.25 15.92
C LEU A 17 -26.25 -15.93 15.14
N PHE A 18 -26.28 -14.78 15.81
CA PHE A 18 -26.13 -13.48 15.15
C PHE A 18 -24.81 -13.36 14.40
N TYR A 19 -23.70 -13.89 14.95
CA TYR A 19 -22.38 -13.82 14.29
C TYR A 19 -22.36 -14.60 12.99
N ILE A 20 -22.93 -15.82 12.98
CA ILE A 20 -22.92 -16.68 11.80
C ILE A 20 -23.94 -16.23 10.74
N ASN A 21 -25.01 -15.56 11.14
CA ASN A 21 -26.03 -15.02 10.23
C ASN A 21 -25.69 -13.63 9.66
N ASN A 22 -24.77 -12.89 10.29
CA ASN A 22 -24.33 -11.56 9.86
C ASN A 22 -22.82 -11.55 9.62
N ILE A 23 -22.37 -12.45 8.76
CA ILE A 23 -20.94 -12.68 8.51
C ILE A 23 -20.25 -11.35 8.18
N ASP A 24 -20.86 -10.52 7.34
CA ASP A 24 -20.41 -9.20 6.90
C ASP A 24 -20.10 -8.20 8.02
N LYS A 25 -20.72 -8.35 9.20
CA LYS A 25 -20.55 -7.46 10.36
C LYS A 25 -19.45 -7.90 11.32
N HIS A 26 -18.86 -9.07 11.10
CA HIS A 26 -17.90 -9.67 12.02
C HIS A 26 -16.63 -10.11 11.30
N THR A 27 -15.54 -10.27 12.05
CA THR A 27 -14.29 -10.83 11.52
C THR A 27 -14.45 -12.32 11.25
N ASP A 28 -13.72 -12.83 10.26
CA ASP A 28 -13.78 -14.25 9.87
C ASP A 28 -13.42 -15.17 11.05
N GLU A 29 -12.48 -14.73 11.90
CA GLU A 29 -12.13 -15.41 13.15
C GLU A 29 -13.30 -15.47 14.14
N ALA A 30 -14.00 -14.35 14.35
CA ALA A 30 -15.13 -14.31 15.28
C ALA A 30 -16.28 -15.22 14.83
N VAL A 31 -16.57 -15.26 13.52
CA VAL A 31 -17.59 -16.14 12.93
C VAL A 31 -17.21 -17.62 13.09
N ARG A 32 -15.95 -17.98 12.84
CA ARG A 32 -15.46 -19.36 13.03
C ARG A 32 -15.53 -19.81 14.50
N LEU A 33 -15.13 -18.94 15.42
CA LEU A 33 -15.19 -19.23 16.84
C LEU A 33 -16.63 -19.35 17.35
N ALA A 34 -17.54 -18.52 16.85
CA ALA A 34 -18.96 -18.60 17.18
C ALA A 34 -19.58 -19.92 16.68
N LEU A 35 -19.28 -20.33 15.45
CA LEU A 35 -19.72 -21.62 14.90
C LEU A 35 -19.18 -22.79 15.72
N ALA A 36 -17.89 -22.76 16.09
CA ALA A 36 -17.27 -23.80 16.90
C ALA A 36 -17.92 -23.92 18.29
N GLU A 37 -18.26 -22.79 18.92
CA GLU A 37 -18.93 -22.76 20.22
C GLU A 37 -20.38 -23.27 20.13
N LEU A 38 -21.13 -22.90 19.09
CA LEU A 38 -22.49 -23.43 18.86
C LEU A 38 -22.50 -24.95 18.66
N ARG A 39 -21.53 -25.49 17.90
CA ARG A 39 -21.35 -26.94 17.75
C ARG A 39 -21.05 -27.62 19.07
N LYS A 40 -20.14 -27.03 19.87
CA LYS A 40 -19.81 -27.55 21.20
C LYS A 40 -21.03 -27.63 22.11
N ARG A 41 -21.99 -26.72 21.94
CA ARG A 41 -23.26 -26.67 22.68
C ARG A 41 -24.36 -27.55 22.07
N ASN A 42 -24.10 -28.25 20.97
CA ASN A 42 -25.09 -29.04 20.21
C ASN A 42 -26.34 -28.23 19.84
N VAL A 43 -26.17 -26.94 19.50
CA VAL A 43 -27.27 -26.10 19.01
C VAL A 43 -27.61 -26.53 17.58
N GLU A 44 -28.90 -26.63 17.27
CA GLU A 44 -29.35 -26.91 15.90
C GLU A 44 -28.94 -25.77 14.98
N LEU A 45 -28.25 -26.13 13.89
CA LEU A 45 -27.74 -25.21 12.89
C LEU A 45 -28.46 -25.45 11.55
N PRO A 46 -28.64 -24.42 10.71
CA PRO A 46 -29.18 -24.61 9.36
C PRO A 46 -28.27 -25.52 8.52
N ASP A 47 -28.87 -26.42 7.73
CA ASP A 47 -28.16 -27.46 6.95
C ASP A 47 -27.08 -26.92 5.99
N GLN A 48 -27.17 -25.66 5.58
CA GLN A 48 -26.25 -25.03 4.62
C GLN A 48 -25.33 -23.96 5.24
N ILE A 49 -25.40 -23.74 6.55
CA ILE A 49 -24.74 -22.60 7.19
C ILE A 49 -23.21 -22.59 6.97
N GLU A 50 -22.59 -23.76 6.87
CA GLU A 50 -21.14 -23.87 6.63
C GLU A 50 -20.76 -23.44 5.22
N LEU A 51 -21.56 -23.84 4.24
CA LEU A 51 -21.37 -23.45 2.84
C LEU A 51 -21.57 -21.94 2.70
N ASP A 52 -22.59 -21.39 3.36
CA ASP A 52 -22.87 -19.95 3.37
C ASP A 52 -21.74 -19.14 4.03
N ILE A 53 -21.20 -19.64 5.15
CA ILE A 53 -20.05 -19.03 5.83
C ILE A 53 -18.82 -19.03 4.93
N GLU A 54 -18.51 -20.17 4.31
CA GLU A 54 -17.35 -20.29 3.43
C GLU A 54 -17.49 -19.41 2.18
N ALA A 55 -18.68 -19.37 1.58
CA ALA A 55 -19.00 -18.48 0.46
C ALA A 55 -18.83 -17.00 0.87
N GLY A 56 -19.33 -16.61 2.05
CA GLY A 56 -19.18 -15.27 2.59
C GLY A 56 -17.71 -14.85 2.78
N PHE A 57 -16.85 -15.75 3.29
CA PHE A 57 -15.42 -15.50 3.40
C PHE A 57 -14.74 -15.37 2.03
N LYS A 58 -15.07 -16.24 1.07
CA LYS A 58 -14.52 -16.17 -0.30
C LYS A 58 -14.90 -14.85 -0.99
N ILE A 59 -16.17 -14.44 -0.91
CA ILE A 59 -16.65 -13.17 -1.50
C ILE A 59 -15.91 -11.98 -0.87
N ARG A 60 -15.71 -11.98 0.45
CA ARG A 60 -14.95 -10.92 1.13
C ARG A 60 -13.50 -10.89 0.70
N ALA A 61 -12.84 -12.05 0.63
CA ALA A 61 -11.46 -12.15 0.18
C ALA A 61 -11.32 -11.62 -1.26
N ILE A 62 -12.24 -12.00 -2.16
CA ILE A 62 -12.30 -11.48 -3.53
C ILE A 62 -12.46 -9.95 -3.52
N ARG A 63 -13.42 -9.41 -2.76
CA ARG A 63 -13.64 -7.95 -2.67
C ARG A 63 -12.41 -7.19 -2.16
N VAL A 64 -11.69 -7.74 -1.17
CA VAL A 64 -10.44 -7.15 -0.66
C VAL A 64 -9.35 -7.17 -1.73
N LEU A 65 -9.24 -8.28 -2.48
CA LEU A 65 -8.29 -8.42 -3.58
C LEU A 65 -8.63 -7.50 -4.76
N GLU A 66 -9.90 -7.37 -5.11
CA GLU A 66 -10.40 -6.43 -6.14
C GLU A 66 -10.10 -4.99 -5.75
N LYS A 67 -10.45 -4.58 -4.52
CA LYS A 67 -10.12 -3.24 -4.00
C LYS A 67 -8.61 -2.99 -4.00
N LYS A 68 -7.81 -4.00 -3.63
CA LYS A 68 -6.34 -3.90 -3.71
C LYS A 68 -5.89 -3.76 -5.16
N LYS A 69 -6.43 -4.54 -6.09
CA LYS A 69 -6.12 -4.44 -7.53
C LYS A 69 -6.46 -3.05 -8.06
N GLU A 70 -7.65 -2.53 -7.78
CA GLU A 70 -8.09 -1.17 -8.10
C GLU A 70 -7.12 -0.11 -7.61
N ILE A 71 -6.69 -0.15 -6.33
CA ILE A 71 -5.73 0.82 -5.77
C ILE A 71 -4.44 0.93 -6.62
N TRP A 72 -4.04 -0.19 -7.23
CA TRP A 72 -2.75 -0.30 -7.87
C TRP A 72 -2.77 -0.29 -9.41
N THR A 73 -3.89 -0.61 -10.04
CA THR A 73 -4.12 -0.51 -11.50
C THR A 73 -5.13 0.59 -11.83
N GLU A 74 -5.45 1.45 -10.87
CA GLU A 74 -6.40 2.55 -11.01
C GLU A 74 -6.10 3.33 -12.29
N ASN A 75 -7.10 3.37 -13.15
CA ASN A 75 -7.21 4.25 -14.31
C ASN A 75 -6.15 4.09 -15.40
N VAL A 76 -5.46 2.95 -15.46
CA VAL A 76 -4.61 2.64 -16.61
C VAL A 76 -5.51 2.24 -17.78
N GLU A 77 -5.69 3.14 -18.74
CA GLU A 77 -6.45 2.91 -19.97
C GLU A 77 -5.52 2.90 -21.18
N GLU A 78 -5.77 1.98 -22.12
CA GLU A 78 -5.00 1.84 -23.35
C GLU A 78 -5.51 2.76 -24.48
N TYR A 79 -6.52 3.60 -24.22
CA TYR A 79 -7.02 4.55 -25.22
C TYR A 79 -5.95 5.62 -25.54
N LEU A 80 -5.70 5.82 -26.82
CA LEU A 80 -4.60 6.64 -27.36
C LEU A 80 -4.60 8.11 -26.87
N GLU A 81 -5.77 8.64 -26.49
CA GLU A 81 -5.98 10.04 -26.13
C GLU A 81 -5.71 10.37 -24.65
N ALA A 82 -5.55 9.36 -23.79
CA ALA A 82 -5.28 9.60 -22.38
C ALA A 82 -3.86 10.19 -22.17
N PRO A 83 -3.63 11.02 -21.14
CA PRO A 83 -2.29 11.52 -20.83
C PRO A 83 -1.35 10.39 -20.39
N GLU A 84 -0.06 10.55 -20.65
CA GLU A 84 0.98 9.61 -20.16
C GLU A 84 1.47 9.99 -18.77
N TYR A 85 1.21 9.10 -17.82
CA TYR A 85 1.74 9.22 -16.45
C TYR A 85 2.53 7.98 -16.07
N TYR A 86 3.57 8.20 -15.28
CA TYR A 86 4.16 7.13 -14.50
C TYR A 86 3.11 6.60 -13.51
N THR A 87 2.97 5.28 -13.43
CA THR A 87 1.99 4.65 -12.54
C THR A 87 2.36 4.87 -11.08
N LYS A 88 1.34 4.82 -10.20
CA LYS A 88 1.53 4.83 -8.74
C LYS A 88 2.58 3.80 -8.32
N ARG A 89 2.42 2.55 -8.79
CA ARG A 89 3.35 1.44 -8.51
C ARG A 89 4.79 1.79 -8.87
N ALA A 90 5.01 2.33 -10.06
CA ALA A 90 6.35 2.71 -10.50
C ALA A 90 6.94 3.79 -9.59
N ILE A 91 6.20 4.86 -9.31
CA ILE A 91 6.66 5.94 -8.43
C ILE A 91 7.03 5.38 -7.05
N TYR A 92 6.18 4.54 -6.45
CA TYR A 92 6.46 3.91 -5.15
C TYR A 92 7.74 3.07 -5.18
N ALA A 93 7.85 2.14 -6.13
CA ALA A 93 8.99 1.24 -6.23
C ALA A 93 10.29 2.01 -6.43
N PHE A 94 10.30 2.99 -7.32
CA PHE A 94 11.50 3.78 -7.61
C PHE A 94 11.91 4.69 -6.45
N SER A 95 10.92 5.28 -5.76
CA SER A 95 11.16 6.13 -4.60
C SER A 95 11.81 5.37 -3.44
N ILE A 96 11.30 4.16 -3.17
CA ILE A 96 11.75 3.33 -2.04
C ILE A 96 13.09 2.68 -2.35
N LEU A 97 13.22 2.04 -3.53
CA LEU A 97 14.39 1.22 -3.87
C LEU A 97 15.62 2.05 -4.26
N PHE A 98 15.43 3.18 -4.95
CA PHE A 98 16.54 4.00 -5.41
C PHE A 98 16.69 5.26 -4.56
N SER A 99 15.69 6.15 -4.62
CA SER A 99 15.71 7.42 -3.88
C SER A 99 14.41 8.19 -4.06
N ILE A 100 14.02 8.97 -3.05
CA ILE A 100 12.98 10.00 -3.15
C ILE A 100 13.24 10.98 -4.30
N LEU A 101 14.50 11.22 -4.69
CA LEU A 101 14.83 12.05 -5.84
C LEU A 101 14.18 11.54 -7.13
N ILE A 102 14.22 10.23 -7.37
CA ILE A 102 13.66 9.63 -8.58
C ILE A 102 12.13 9.69 -8.54
N GLY A 103 11.54 9.39 -7.38
CA GLY A 103 10.12 9.57 -7.15
C GLY A 103 9.62 10.99 -7.41
N THR A 104 10.36 11.97 -6.90
CA THR A 104 10.13 13.40 -7.09
C THR A 104 10.14 13.76 -8.57
N PHE A 105 11.15 13.29 -9.32
CA PHE A 105 11.22 13.48 -10.77
C PHE A 105 10.01 12.88 -11.49
N MET A 106 9.59 11.67 -11.13
CA MET A 106 8.45 11.01 -11.76
C MET A 106 7.13 11.76 -11.49
N ILE A 107 6.88 12.21 -10.24
CA ILE A 107 5.68 13.01 -9.92
C ILE A 107 5.73 14.38 -10.61
N ALA A 108 6.89 15.06 -10.60
CA ALA A 108 7.06 16.34 -11.28
C ALA A 108 6.79 16.20 -12.79
N SER A 109 7.25 15.10 -13.41
CA SER A 109 6.92 14.79 -14.81
C SER A 109 5.42 14.60 -15.03
N ASN A 110 4.73 13.87 -14.14
CA ASN A 110 3.29 13.68 -14.26
C ASN A 110 2.54 15.02 -14.12
N ARG A 111 2.92 15.85 -13.15
CA ARG A 111 2.33 17.18 -12.94
C ARG A 111 2.55 18.10 -14.14
N LYS A 112 3.75 18.06 -14.72
CA LYS A 112 4.05 18.78 -15.98
C LYS A 112 3.11 18.34 -17.10
N THR A 113 2.93 17.03 -17.30
CA THR A 113 1.98 16.50 -18.29
C THR A 113 0.54 16.93 -18.00
N ALA A 114 0.16 17.03 -16.72
CA ALA A 114 -1.14 17.52 -16.29
C ALA A 114 -1.30 19.06 -16.32
N GLY A 115 -0.32 19.81 -16.83
CA GLY A 115 -0.34 21.28 -16.84
C GLY A 115 -0.24 21.94 -15.46
N LYS A 116 0.21 21.20 -14.45
CA LYS A 116 0.36 21.67 -13.07
C LYS A 116 1.78 22.15 -12.78
N GLU A 117 1.85 23.07 -11.82
CA GLU A 117 3.08 23.57 -11.17
C GLU A 117 3.98 22.40 -10.70
N ILE A 118 5.32 22.49 -10.85
CA ILE A 118 6.26 21.39 -10.53
C ILE A 118 7.24 21.70 -9.39
N TRP A 119 7.51 22.98 -9.12
CA TRP A 119 8.46 23.47 -8.12
C TRP A 119 8.10 23.05 -6.71
N SER A 120 6.82 22.96 -6.36
CA SER A 120 6.41 22.42 -5.05
C SER A 120 6.87 20.99 -4.83
N VAL A 121 6.87 20.15 -5.88
CA VAL A 121 7.39 18.77 -5.82
C VAL A 121 8.91 18.77 -5.73
N ILE A 122 9.57 19.56 -6.58
CA ILE A 122 11.04 19.67 -6.61
C ILE A 122 11.56 20.15 -5.25
N LEU A 123 10.94 21.18 -4.68
CA LEU A 123 11.28 21.72 -3.36
C LEU A 123 11.12 20.65 -2.29
N PHE A 124 10.02 19.89 -2.30
CA PHE A 124 9.85 18.76 -1.38
C PHE A 124 11.00 17.74 -1.51
N GLY A 125 11.36 17.35 -2.74
CA GLY A 125 12.44 16.40 -2.97
C GLY A 125 13.78 16.89 -2.44
N ILE A 126 14.14 18.16 -2.73
CA ILE A 126 15.37 18.79 -2.23
C ILE A 126 15.38 18.84 -0.70
N LEU A 127 14.30 19.31 -0.08
CA LEU A 127 14.19 19.40 1.38
C LEU A 127 14.29 18.01 2.02
N TYR A 128 13.58 17.02 1.48
CA TYR A 128 13.62 15.66 1.99
C TYR A 128 15.03 15.07 1.93
N ILE A 129 15.72 15.21 0.80
CA ILE A 129 17.08 14.70 0.61
C ILE A 129 18.08 15.37 1.56
N GLY A 130 17.91 16.66 1.86
CA GLY A 130 18.74 17.36 2.84
C GLY A 130 18.42 17.00 4.29
N LEU A 131 17.14 16.90 4.64
CA LEU A 131 16.67 16.70 6.02
C LEU A 131 16.75 15.24 6.47
N ALA A 132 16.40 14.28 5.61
CA ALA A 132 16.30 12.88 6.01
C ALA A 132 17.63 12.33 6.57
N PRO A 133 18.81 12.52 5.93
CA PRO A 133 20.08 12.06 6.49
C PRO A 133 20.38 12.68 7.86
N PHE A 134 20.06 13.97 8.06
CA PHE A 134 20.25 14.65 9.33
C PHE A 134 19.38 14.03 10.44
N VAL A 135 18.09 13.79 10.15
CA VAL A 135 17.17 13.14 11.10
C VAL A 135 17.63 11.73 11.42
N MET A 136 18.02 10.95 10.41
CA MET A 136 18.46 9.55 10.60
C MET A 136 19.75 9.47 11.42
N ALA A 137 20.69 10.39 11.20
CA ALA A 137 21.91 10.49 12.00
C ALA A 137 21.59 10.90 13.45
N PHE A 138 20.71 11.87 13.66
CA PHE A 138 20.29 12.32 15.00
C PHE A 138 19.68 11.19 15.84
N ILE A 139 18.91 10.29 15.22
CA ILE A 139 18.27 9.15 15.89
C ILE A 139 19.10 7.85 15.82
N HIS A 140 20.33 7.89 15.30
CA HIS A 140 21.24 6.74 15.18
C HIS A 140 20.65 5.56 14.34
N LEU A 141 19.89 5.89 13.29
CA LEU A 141 19.31 4.93 12.33
C LEU A 141 19.88 5.16 10.92
N ASP A 142 21.18 5.33 10.80
CA ASP A 142 21.89 5.68 9.56
C ASP A 142 22.30 4.46 8.70
N LYS A 143 22.03 3.24 9.15
CA LYS A 143 22.33 2.01 8.41
C LYS A 143 21.39 1.79 7.21
N VAL A 144 21.91 1.08 6.20
CA VAL A 144 21.23 0.79 4.91
C VAL A 144 19.76 0.33 5.05
N PRO A 145 19.39 -0.62 5.94
CA PRO A 145 17.99 -1.05 6.05
C PRO A 145 17.03 0.09 6.45
N TYR A 146 17.49 1.02 7.29
CA TYR A 146 16.69 2.14 7.76
C TYR A 146 16.48 3.19 6.68
N TRP A 147 17.38 3.28 5.70
CA TRP A 147 17.20 4.17 4.55
C TRP A 147 15.95 3.81 3.73
N TYR A 148 15.65 2.51 3.57
CA TYR A 148 14.42 2.08 2.91
C TYR A 148 13.16 2.45 3.72
N ILE A 149 13.24 2.46 5.06
CA ILE A 149 12.15 2.91 5.93
C ILE A 149 11.96 4.43 5.78
N ALA A 150 13.04 5.20 5.81
CA ALA A 150 13.02 6.63 5.58
C ALA A 150 12.37 6.92 4.21
N ASN A 151 12.89 6.33 3.13
CA ASN A 151 12.34 6.49 1.78
C ASN A 151 10.87 6.08 1.72
N SER A 152 10.45 5.02 2.41
CA SER A 152 9.03 4.64 2.47
C SER A 152 8.18 5.74 3.11
N ALA A 153 8.62 6.31 4.23
CA ALA A 153 7.93 7.43 4.88
C ALA A 153 7.89 8.68 3.97
N GLY A 154 9.02 9.03 3.34
CA GLY A 154 9.09 10.13 2.37
C GLY A 154 8.14 9.92 1.19
N THR A 155 8.06 8.69 0.70
CA THR A 155 7.20 8.32 -0.43
C THR A 155 5.72 8.48 -0.07
N LEU A 156 5.32 8.05 1.14
CA LEU A 156 3.96 8.22 1.63
C LEU A 156 3.57 9.70 1.75
N ILE A 157 4.46 10.53 2.33
CA ILE A 157 4.22 11.98 2.45
C ILE A 157 4.11 12.61 1.06
N MET A 158 5.05 12.31 0.17
CA MET A 158 5.06 12.83 -1.21
C MET A 158 3.79 12.43 -1.96
N TYR A 159 3.35 11.18 -1.80
CA TYR A 159 2.16 10.65 -2.44
C TYR A 159 0.89 11.35 -1.94
N GLU A 160 0.76 11.58 -0.63
CA GLU A 160 -0.39 12.29 -0.08
C GLU A 160 -0.43 13.76 -0.55
N LEU A 161 0.70 14.45 -0.50
CA LEU A 161 0.79 15.86 -0.87
C LEU A 161 0.55 16.14 -2.35
N PHE A 162 1.00 15.24 -3.22
CA PHE A 162 1.01 15.50 -4.66
C PHE A 162 0.14 14.54 -5.44
N TRP A 163 0.25 13.22 -5.24
CA TRP A 163 -0.54 12.30 -6.04
C TRP A 163 -2.03 12.38 -5.71
N ASN A 164 -2.39 12.15 -4.45
CA ASN A 164 -3.79 12.13 -4.03
C ASN A 164 -4.48 13.47 -4.27
N ARG A 165 -3.77 14.57 -4.05
CA ARG A 165 -4.24 15.93 -4.33
C ARG A 165 -4.44 16.21 -5.83
N ASP A 166 -3.49 15.82 -6.68
CA ASP A 166 -3.45 16.27 -8.07
C ASP A 166 -4.13 15.32 -9.07
N PHE A 167 -4.15 14.02 -8.77
CA PHE A 167 -4.56 12.96 -9.70
C PHE A 167 -5.75 12.14 -9.18
N GLY A 168 -6.03 12.19 -7.87
CA GLY A 168 -7.19 11.53 -7.27
C GLY A 168 -7.33 10.04 -7.64
N LYS A 169 -8.57 9.56 -7.58
CA LYS A 169 -8.95 8.17 -7.88
C LYS A 169 -9.52 7.97 -9.27
N ASP A 170 -9.87 9.05 -9.98
CA ASP A 170 -10.68 8.95 -11.21
C ASP A 170 -9.94 9.34 -12.49
N ILE A 171 -8.65 9.73 -12.42
CA ILE A 171 -7.94 10.20 -13.61
C ILE A 171 -7.46 9.04 -14.48
N LYS A 172 -8.04 8.87 -15.67
CA LYS A 172 -7.63 7.91 -16.71
C LYS A 172 -6.33 8.34 -17.39
N TYR A 173 -5.36 7.43 -17.48
CA TYR A 173 -4.03 7.67 -18.04
C TYR A 173 -3.46 6.41 -18.68
N ARG A 174 -2.57 6.59 -19.66
CA ARG A 174 -1.74 5.50 -20.20
C ARG A 174 -0.41 5.43 -19.45
N THR A 175 0.11 4.21 -19.33
CA THR A 175 1.38 3.99 -18.61
C THR A 175 2.55 4.59 -19.38
N LYS A 176 3.24 5.54 -18.75
CA LYS A 176 4.49 6.09 -19.26
C LYS A 176 5.64 5.10 -19.07
N SER A 177 6.51 5.00 -20.08
CA SER A 177 7.68 4.11 -20.04
C SER A 177 8.63 4.45 -18.88
N ILE A 178 8.99 3.45 -18.09
CA ILE A 178 9.89 3.58 -16.92
C ILE A 178 11.38 3.52 -17.26
N TRP A 179 11.75 3.38 -18.55
CA TRP A 179 13.15 3.23 -18.96
C TRP A 179 14.03 4.40 -18.53
N LEU A 180 13.53 5.62 -18.64
CA LEU A 180 14.29 6.80 -18.25
C LEU A 180 14.58 6.81 -16.73
N PRO A 181 13.59 6.65 -15.83
CA PRO A 181 13.85 6.43 -14.40
C PRO A 181 14.79 5.24 -14.10
N SER A 182 14.67 4.12 -14.81
CA SER A 182 15.53 2.94 -14.63
C SER A 182 17.00 3.26 -14.85
N VAL A 183 17.34 3.95 -15.93
CA VAL A 183 18.73 4.30 -16.25
C VAL A 183 19.32 5.20 -15.17
N PHE A 184 18.60 6.24 -14.75
CA PHE A 184 19.05 7.12 -13.67
C PHE A 184 19.19 6.39 -12.33
N GLY A 185 18.25 5.51 -11.99
CA GLY A 185 18.31 4.70 -10.78
C GLY A 185 19.51 3.78 -10.75
N LEU A 186 19.82 3.14 -11.88
CA LEU A 186 20.96 2.24 -12.00
C LEU A 186 22.30 3.00 -11.88
N ILE A 187 22.41 4.19 -12.48
CA ILE A 187 23.59 5.06 -12.33
C ILE A 187 23.81 5.44 -10.86
N LEU A 188 22.74 5.88 -10.17
CA LEU A 188 22.83 6.24 -8.74
C LEU A 188 23.21 5.04 -7.87
N PHE A 189 22.66 3.86 -8.17
CA PHE A 189 22.95 2.62 -7.45
C PHE A 189 24.42 2.21 -7.59
N VAL A 190 24.95 2.22 -8.82
CA VAL A 190 26.38 1.91 -9.07
C VAL A 190 27.30 2.92 -8.38
N PHE A 191 26.96 4.21 -8.43
CA PHE A 191 27.72 5.24 -7.74
C PHE A 191 27.78 5.01 -6.22
N PHE A 192 26.65 4.63 -5.63
CA PHE A 192 26.57 4.33 -4.19
C PHE A 192 27.42 3.10 -3.81
N LEU A 193 27.32 2.01 -4.57
CA LEU A 193 28.13 0.80 -4.33
C LEU A 193 29.64 1.08 -4.41
N ASN A 194 30.07 1.87 -5.40
CA ASN A 194 31.48 2.22 -5.55
C ASN A 194 32.00 3.07 -4.38
N LYS A 195 31.15 3.95 -3.83
CA LYS A 195 31.52 4.77 -2.68
C LYS A 195 31.70 3.94 -1.41
N ASP A 196 30.81 2.99 -1.16
CA ASP A 196 30.90 2.11 0.02
C ASP A 196 32.18 1.27 0.00
N ASN A 197 32.57 0.75 -1.16
CA ASN A 197 33.82 -0.02 -1.31
C ASN A 197 35.07 0.81 -1.00
N ASN A 198 35.13 2.07 -1.46
CA ASN A 198 36.27 2.95 -1.23
C ASN A 198 36.37 3.49 0.22
N THR A 199 35.34 3.29 1.06
CA THR A 199 35.34 3.75 2.45
C THR A 199 35.81 2.66 3.42
N GLN A 200 36.02 1.44 2.92
CA GLN A 200 36.47 0.27 3.70
C GLN A 200 37.98 -0.02 3.53
N GLU A 201 38.70 0.76 2.70
CA GLU A 201 40.17 0.75 2.56
C GLU A 201 40.78 1.93 3.35
#